data_AF-A0A1C4VC89-F1
#
_entry.id   AF-A0A1C4VC89-F1
#
_cell.length_a   1.000
_cell.length_b   1.000
_cell.length_c   1.000
_cell.angle_alpha   90.00
_cell.angle_beta   90.00
_cell.angle_gamma   90.00
#
_symmetry.space_group_name_H-M   'P 1'
#
loop_
_entity.id
_entity.type
_entity.pdbx_description
1 polymer ?
#
loop_
_entity_poly.entity_id
_entity_poly.type
_entity_poly.pdbx_seq_one_letter_code
_entity_poly.pdbx_strand_id
1 'polypeptide(L)'
;MIVVAAVVALLCCAGAFTGGGIWFFRTVQGTTAPARNAATAYLDDVRDGNHPAAYGRLCEQLRSQLTEEEFARARAAEPPLGNYRVTATEVSSSTDSQSRAEVTVTAAGRQQVLTLVEEGGDWRVCGGI
;
A
#
# COMPACT_ATOMS: atom_id res chain seq x y z
N MET A 1 -15.60 -28.33 -31.65
CA MET A 1 -15.31 -28.32 -30.20
C MET A 1 -14.53 -27.04 -29.88
N ILE A 2 -14.54 -26.63 -28.61
CA ILE A 2 -13.93 -25.41 -28.02
C ILE A 2 -14.90 -24.22 -27.93
N VAL A 3 -15.95 -24.41 -27.14
CA VAL A 3 -16.61 -23.35 -26.37
C VAL A 3 -15.96 -23.34 -24.98
N VAL A 4 -14.63 -23.22 -24.88
CA VAL A 4 -13.88 -23.12 -23.61
C VAL A 4 -12.49 -22.53 -23.88
N ALA A 5 -12.40 -21.21 -23.98
CA ALA A 5 -11.16 -20.43 -23.85
C ALA A 5 -11.56 -18.94 -23.72
N ALA A 6 -12.49 -18.64 -22.81
CA ALA A 6 -12.18 -18.33 -21.41
C ALA A 6 -11.42 -17.00 -21.28
N VAL A 7 -12.17 -15.90 -21.13
CA VAL A 7 -12.09 -14.87 -20.06
C VAL A 7 -10.71 -14.27 -19.68
N VAL A 8 -9.60 -14.62 -20.35
CA VAL A 8 -8.25 -14.11 -20.06
C VAL A 8 -7.91 -12.86 -20.89
N ALA A 9 -8.85 -12.36 -21.69
CA ALA A 9 -8.68 -11.13 -22.48
C ALA A 9 -9.09 -9.85 -21.74
N LEU A 10 -9.65 -9.93 -20.53
CA LEU A 10 -10.21 -8.77 -19.80
C LEU A 10 -9.34 -8.23 -18.66
N LEU A 11 -8.27 -8.93 -18.26
CA LEU A 11 -7.40 -8.52 -17.15
C LEU A 11 -6.02 -8.00 -17.57
N CYS A 12 -5.71 -7.97 -18.88
CA CYS A 12 -4.41 -7.52 -19.38
C CYS A 12 -4.37 -6.00 -19.69
N CYS A 13 -5.50 -5.28 -19.58
CA CYS A 13 -5.60 -3.87 -19.97
C CYS A 13 -6.23 -2.94 -18.92
N ALA A 14 -6.49 -3.40 -17.70
CA ALA A 14 -6.94 -2.56 -16.59
C ALA A 14 -5.88 -2.59 -15.48
N GLY A 15 -4.94 -1.65 -15.52
CA GLY A 15 -4.04 -1.36 -14.39
C GLY A 15 -2.54 -1.26 -14.69
N ALA A 16 -2.09 -1.52 -15.92
CA ALA A 16 -0.69 -1.35 -16.32
C ALA A 16 -0.24 0.13 -16.50
N PHE A 17 -0.96 1.11 -15.92
CA PHE A 17 -0.67 2.53 -16.12
C PHE A 17 -0.92 3.37 -14.85
N THR A 18 0.03 3.33 -13.90
CA THR A 18 0.46 4.48 -13.07
C THR A 18 1.79 4.15 -12.36
N GLY A 19 2.78 3.62 -13.10
CA GLY A 19 4.17 3.48 -12.62
C GLY A 19 5.07 4.67 -12.97
N GLY A 20 4.48 5.76 -13.44
CA GLY A 20 5.20 6.97 -13.85
C GLY A 20 5.57 7.84 -12.66
N GLY A 21 6.66 7.50 -11.97
CA GLY A 21 7.19 8.27 -10.84
C GLY A 21 8.62 7.88 -10.51
N ILE A 22 9.51 7.93 -11.51
CA ILE A 22 10.94 7.67 -11.34
C ILE A 22 11.57 8.86 -10.57
N TRP A 23 12.10 8.52 -9.39
CA TRP A 23 13.36 9.04 -8.83
C TRP A 23 13.36 10.45 -8.23
N PHE A 24 13.14 10.57 -6.91
CA PHE A 24 13.87 11.56 -6.10
C PHE A 24 13.82 11.36 -4.58
N PHE A 25 14.18 10.19 -4.01
CA PHE A 25 14.62 10.19 -2.61
C PHE A 25 15.84 9.28 -2.39
N ARG A 26 16.94 9.97 -2.11
CA ARG A 26 18.28 9.49 -1.77
C ARG A 26 18.27 8.38 -0.72
N THR A 27 18.87 7.25 -1.08
CA THR A 27 19.82 6.46 -0.30
C THR A 27 19.62 6.40 1.22
N VAL A 28 18.91 5.37 1.69
CA VAL A 28 19.35 4.50 2.78
C VAL A 28 18.50 3.21 2.77
N GLN A 29 19.16 2.05 2.96
CA GLN A 29 18.58 0.73 3.30
C GLN A 29 18.05 -0.15 2.15
N GLY A 30 18.96 -0.91 1.51
CA GLY A 30 18.66 -1.93 0.49
C GLY A 30 17.76 -3.10 0.95
N THR A 31 17.41 -3.20 2.23
CA THR A 31 16.50 -4.23 2.78
C THR A 31 15.11 -3.68 3.10
N THR A 32 14.96 -2.37 3.29
CA THR A 32 13.68 -1.74 3.67
C THR A 32 12.97 -1.06 2.50
N ALA A 33 13.65 -0.94 1.36
CA ALA A 33 13.12 -0.39 0.13
C ALA A 33 11.75 -0.96 -0.30
N PRO A 34 11.49 -2.28 -0.31
CA PRO A 34 10.20 -2.79 -0.78
C PRO A 34 9.04 -2.42 0.15
N ALA A 35 9.22 -2.49 1.47
CA ALA A 35 8.22 -2.05 2.45
C ALA A 35 7.95 -0.55 2.34
N ARG A 36 9.01 0.26 2.24
CA ARG A 36 8.90 1.72 2.07
C ARG A 36 8.14 2.07 0.78
N ASN A 37 8.43 1.39 -0.33
CA ASN A 37 7.78 1.63 -1.61
C ASN A 37 6.30 1.27 -1.55
N ALA A 38 5.94 0.15 -0.92
CA ALA A 38 4.53 -0.22 -0.74
C ALA A 38 3.76 0.79 0.11
N ALA A 39 4.35 1.27 1.20
CA ALA A 39 3.76 2.32 2.03
C ALA A 39 3.58 3.63 1.27
N THR A 40 4.59 4.03 0.49
CA THR A 40 4.54 5.23 -0.35
C THR A 40 3.43 5.11 -1.39
N ALA A 41 3.32 3.97 -2.07
CA ALA A 41 2.28 3.74 -3.07
C ALA A 41 0.87 3.76 -2.47
N TYR A 42 0.69 3.23 -1.25
CA TYR A 42 -0.57 3.37 -0.50
C TYR A 42 -0.91 4.84 -0.20
N LEU A 43 0.06 5.60 0.31
CA LEU A 43 -0.15 7.02 0.63
C LEU A 43 -0.42 7.87 -0.60
N ASP A 44 0.23 7.56 -1.73
CA ASP A 44 -0.04 8.22 -3.01
C ASP A 44 -1.47 7.92 -3.48
N ASP A 45 -1.92 6.66 -3.42
CA ASP A 45 -3.31 6.33 -3.77
C ASP A 45 -4.33 7.02 -2.85
N VAL A 46 -4.04 7.14 -1.54
CA VAL A 46 -4.89 7.88 -0.60
C VAL A 46 -4.89 9.39 -0.90
N ARG A 47 -3.72 9.98 -1.19
CA ARG A 47 -3.59 11.40 -1.58
C ARG A 47 -4.37 11.70 -2.84
N ASP A 48 -4.29 10.81 -3.82
CA ASP A 48 -4.91 10.98 -5.13
C ASP A 48 -6.41 10.63 -5.11
N GLY A 49 -6.96 10.24 -3.96
CA GLY A 49 -8.37 9.88 -3.77
C GLY A 49 -8.75 8.52 -4.36
N ASN A 50 -7.77 7.70 -4.73
CA ASN A 50 -7.95 6.37 -5.32
C ASN A 50 -8.15 5.31 -4.22
N HIS A 51 -9.30 5.39 -3.54
CA HIS A 51 -9.63 4.47 -2.45
C HIS A 51 -9.65 2.98 -2.84
N PRO A 52 -10.12 2.57 -4.04
CA PRO A 52 -10.04 1.17 -4.49
C PRO A 52 -8.61 0.65 -4.58
N ALA A 53 -7.68 1.44 -5.14
CA ALA A 53 -6.28 1.05 -5.23
C ALA A 53 -5.62 1.00 -3.84
N ALA A 54 -5.89 1.98 -2.98
CA ALA A 54 -5.41 1.99 -1.60
C ALA A 54 -5.94 0.78 -0.80
N TYR A 55 -7.21 0.41 -0.97
CA TYR A 55 -7.81 -0.79 -0.37
C TYR A 55 -7.12 -2.07 -0.87
N GLY A 56 -6.82 -2.14 -2.17
CA GLY A 56 -6.09 -3.24 -2.78
C GLY A 56 -4.69 -3.47 -2.18
N ARG A 57 -4.09 -2.46 -1.55
CA ARG A 57 -2.78 -2.57 -0.88
C ARG A 57 -2.87 -2.95 0.60
N LEU A 58 -4.07 -3.07 1.15
CA LEU A 58 -4.27 -3.57 2.51
C LEU A 58 -3.99 -5.07 2.59
N CYS A 59 -3.56 -5.52 3.76
CA CYS A 59 -3.35 -6.93 4.05
C CYS A 59 -4.67 -7.68 4.12
N GLU A 60 -4.60 -9.00 3.91
CA GLU A 60 -5.81 -9.85 3.90
C GLU A 60 -6.63 -9.69 5.19
N GLN A 61 -5.96 -9.61 6.35
CA GLN A 61 -6.59 -9.45 7.65
C GLN A 61 -7.46 -8.18 7.75
N LEU A 62 -7.01 -7.06 7.18
CA LEU A 62 -7.82 -5.83 7.18
C LEU A 62 -8.97 -5.92 6.17
N ARG A 63 -8.69 -6.50 4.99
CA ARG A 63 -9.70 -6.68 3.93
C ARG A 63 -10.80 -7.67 4.34
N SER A 64 -10.52 -8.61 5.24
CA SER A 64 -11.53 -9.51 5.80
C SER A 64 -12.40 -8.86 6.87
N GLN A 65 -11.94 -7.76 7.49
CA GLN A 65 -12.65 -7.05 8.56
C GLN A 65 -13.38 -5.80 8.06
N LEU A 66 -12.92 -5.22 6.96
CA LEU A 66 -13.42 -3.97 6.39
C LEU A 66 -13.70 -4.15 4.91
N THR A 67 -14.91 -3.81 4.48
CA THR A 67 -15.26 -3.81 3.05
C THR A 67 -14.62 -2.63 2.32
N GLU A 68 -14.47 -2.75 1.00
CA GLU A 68 -13.93 -1.66 0.17
C GLU A 68 -14.79 -0.39 0.28
N GLU A 69 -16.12 -0.55 0.31
CA GLU A 69 -17.06 0.56 0.43
C GLU A 69 -17.00 1.24 1.81
N GLU A 70 -16.77 0.48 2.88
CA GLU A 70 -16.55 1.04 4.22
C GLU A 70 -15.23 1.79 4.29
N PHE A 71 -14.16 1.23 3.72
CA PHE A 71 -12.86 1.90 3.64
C PHE A 71 -12.95 3.21 2.85
N ALA A 72 -13.57 3.18 1.66
CA ALA A 72 -13.74 4.37 0.84
C ALA A 72 -14.59 5.44 1.54
N ARG A 73 -15.66 5.05 2.22
CA ARG A 73 -16.48 5.99 3.02
C ARG A 73 -15.71 6.60 4.19
N ALA A 74 -14.94 5.79 4.92
CA ALA A 74 -14.10 6.29 6.01
C ALA A 74 -13.06 7.29 5.51
N ARG A 75 -12.36 6.97 4.42
CA ARG A 75 -11.36 7.86 3.80
C ARG A 75 -11.97 9.13 3.21
N ALA A 76 -13.15 9.04 2.61
CA ALA A 76 -13.85 10.21 2.08
C ALA A 76 -14.37 11.16 3.19
N ALA A 77 -14.57 10.65 4.40
CA ALA A 77 -14.95 11.45 5.57
C ALA A 77 -13.74 12.16 6.22
N GLU A 78 -12.52 11.68 5.95
CA GLU A 78 -11.29 12.29 6.43
C GLU A 78 -10.83 13.44 5.53
N PRO A 79 -10.10 14.43 6.08
CA PRO A 79 -9.44 15.44 5.25
C PRO A 79 -8.48 14.77 4.25
N PRO A 80 -8.40 15.28 3.02
CA PRO A 80 -7.48 14.72 2.02
C PRO A 80 -6.06 14.73 2.56
N LEU A 81 -5.35 13.61 2.35
CA LEU A 81 -3.95 13.52 2.72
C LEU A 81 -3.17 14.57 1.93
N GLY A 82 -2.66 15.59 2.62
CA GLY A 82 -1.83 16.61 2.00
C GLY A 82 -0.41 16.11 1.71
N ASN A 83 0.55 17.03 1.75
CA ASN A 83 1.96 16.65 1.64
C ASN A 83 2.35 15.75 2.82
N TYR A 84 3.00 14.63 2.50
CA TYR A 84 3.55 13.71 3.47
C TYR A 84 5.05 13.50 3.24
N ARG A 85 5.76 13.04 4.27
CA ARG A 85 7.16 12.64 4.20
C ARG A 85 7.37 11.36 4.97
N VAL A 86 7.94 10.35 4.34
CA VAL A 86 8.45 9.17 5.06
C VAL A 86 9.73 9.55 5.78
N THR A 87 9.74 9.45 7.11
CA THR A 87 10.88 9.86 7.95
C THR A 87 11.70 8.68 8.45
N ALA A 88 11.10 7.52 8.66
CA ALA A 88 11.80 6.31 9.05
C ALA A 88 11.15 5.05 8.47
N THR A 89 11.94 4.00 8.34
CA THR A 89 11.44 2.67 7.99
C THR A 89 12.25 1.64 8.75
N GLU A 90 11.55 0.80 9.50
CA GLU A 90 12.12 -0.27 10.30
C GLU A 90 11.52 -1.58 9.80
N VAL A 91 12.36 -2.54 9.43
CA VAL A 91 11.93 -3.87 9.02
C VAL A 91 12.36 -4.86 10.08
N SER A 92 11.39 -5.60 10.61
CA SER A 92 11.59 -6.71 11.52
C SER A 92 11.21 -8.01 10.81
N SER A 93 12.22 -8.78 10.40
CA SER A 93 12.02 -10.15 9.92
C SER A 93 12.23 -11.12 11.08
N SER A 94 11.22 -11.91 11.40
CA SER A 94 11.35 -13.02 12.36
C SER A 94 11.70 -14.31 11.61
N THR A 95 12.64 -15.09 12.12
CA THR A 95 13.13 -16.34 11.50
C THR A 95 12.03 -17.39 11.28
N ASP A 96 10.89 -17.26 11.96
CA ASP A 96 9.76 -18.21 11.98
C ASP A 96 8.41 -17.53 11.65
N SER A 97 8.40 -16.27 11.20
CA SER A 97 7.15 -15.49 11.05
C SER A 97 7.18 -14.56 9.83
N GLN A 98 6.00 -14.11 9.39
CA GLN A 98 5.86 -13.08 8.34
C GLN A 98 6.74 -11.87 8.65
N SER A 99 7.50 -11.40 7.66
CA SER A 99 8.25 -10.14 7.77
C SER A 99 7.31 -8.99 8.06
N ARG A 100 7.67 -8.13 9.01
CA ARG A 100 6.91 -6.92 9.34
C ARG A 100 7.77 -5.70 9.11
N ALA A 101 7.12 -4.59 8.80
CA ALA A 101 7.77 -3.31 8.64
C ALA A 101 6.93 -2.21 9.27
N GLU A 102 7.59 -1.27 9.92
CA GLU A 102 6.99 -0.06 10.45
C GLU A 102 7.55 1.13 9.67
N VAL A 103 6.65 1.86 9.02
CA VAL A 103 7.00 3.04 8.22
C VAL A 103 6.47 4.26 8.94
N THR A 104 7.39 5.09 9.42
CA THR A 104 7.03 6.36 10.04
C THR A 104 6.86 7.42 8.96
N VAL A 105 5.70 8.08 8.98
CA VAL A 105 5.28 9.10 8.05
C VAL A 105 4.96 10.37 8.83
N THR A 106 5.28 11.52 8.27
CA THR A 106 4.84 12.82 8.77
C THR A 106 3.92 13.47 7.74
N ALA A 107 2.66 13.69 8.09
CA ALA A 107 1.66 14.35 7.26
C ALA A 107 1.02 15.53 8.02
N ALA A 108 0.94 16.69 7.40
CA ALA A 108 0.42 17.93 8.03
C ALA A 108 1.04 18.25 9.41
N GLY A 109 2.33 17.94 9.60
CA GLY A 109 3.04 18.15 10.87
C GLY A 109 2.76 17.10 11.96
N ARG A 110 1.98 16.06 11.66
CA ARG A 110 1.70 14.94 12.57
C ARG A 110 2.46 13.70 12.12
N GLN A 111 3.06 12.99 13.08
CA GLN A 111 3.71 11.72 12.83
C GLN A 111 2.71 10.57 12.97
N GLN A 112 2.77 9.62 12.04
CA GLN A 112 1.93 8.43 11.97
C GLN A 112 2.82 7.24 11.60
N VAL A 113 2.55 6.08 12.17
CA VAL A 113 3.28 4.85 11.88
C VAL A 113 2.36 3.92 11.12
N LEU A 114 2.76 3.53 9.92
CA LEU A 114 2.11 2.50 9.12
C LEU A 114 2.75 1.16 9.42
N THR A 115 1.95 0.16 9.75
CA THR A 115 2.42 -1.22 9.90
C THR A 115 2.18 -1.95 8.58
N LEU A 116 3.22 -2.58 8.06
CA LEU A 116 3.18 -3.41 6.87
C LEU A 116 3.61 -4.83 7.19
N VAL A 117 3.07 -5.78 6.46
CA VAL A 117 3.41 -7.20 6.54
C VAL A 117 3.73 -7.72 5.15
N GLU A 118 4.64 -8.68 5.06
CA GLU A 118 4.93 -9.37 3.81
C GLU A 118 3.96 -10.57 3.66
N GLU A 119 3.13 -10.51 2.62
CA GLU A 119 2.15 -11.53 2.27
C GLU A 119 2.39 -11.97 0.82
N GLY A 120 2.75 -13.25 0.61
CA GLY A 120 2.95 -13.80 -0.73
C GLY A 120 4.08 -13.16 -1.54
N GLY A 121 5.04 -12.51 -0.88
CA GLY A 121 6.14 -11.77 -1.51
C GLY A 121 5.83 -10.29 -1.79
N ASP A 122 4.63 -9.82 -1.45
CA ASP A 122 4.23 -8.42 -1.54
C ASP A 122 4.09 -7.80 -0.15
N TRP A 123 4.49 -6.54 0.00
CA TRP A 123 4.27 -5.78 1.22
C TRP A 123 2.87 -5.16 1.21
N ARG A 124 2.10 -5.42 2.28
CA ARG A 124 0.71 -4.98 2.44
C ARG A 124 0.56 -4.16 3.71
N VAL A 125 -0.24 -3.09 3.65
CA VAL A 125 -0.53 -2.25 4.82
C VAL A 125 -1.53 -2.96 5.72
N CYS A 126 -1.17 -3.12 6.97
CA CYS A 126 -1.89 -3.96 7.93
C CYS A 126 -2.31 -3.22 9.20
N GLY A 127 -1.88 -1.96 9.35
CA GLY A 127 -2.28 -1.12 10.46
C GLY A 127 -1.78 0.31 10.31
N GLY A 128 -2.23 1.15 11.24
CA GLY A 128 -1.91 2.58 11.25
C GLY A 128 -2.68 3.37 10.20
N ILE A 129 -3.85 2.88 9.75
CA ILE A 129 -4.72 3.52 8.77
C ILE A 129 -5.80 4.36 9.44
#